data_AF-A0A928RKQ5-F1
#
_entry.id   AF-A0A928RKQ5-F1
#
_cell.length_a   1.000
_cell.length_b   1.000
_cell.length_c   1.000
_cell.angle_alpha   90.00
_cell.angle_beta   90.00
_cell.angle_gamma   90.00
#
_symmetry.space_group_name_H-M   'P 1'
#
loop_
_entity.id
_entity.type
_entity.pdbx_description
1 polymer ?
#
loop_
_entity_poly.entity_id
_entity_poly.type
_entity_poly.pdbx_seq_one_letter_code
_entity_poly.pdbx_strand_id
1 'polypeptide(L)'
;MPVYKIAGMNVKMNPKYKTLKTQSEAYICDEENIDFELYISDEFLNEQQKENPHLTLDDCEYIFYGSLFYEKCLDYNCFLLHSSAVAKDNNAYLFSASSGTGKSTHTSLWLKNFEDAFIINDDKPAIKIEDDGIYVYGTPFSGKTDQNKNVKVPLKSICILERGIENKIEKVKASDAVLPILNQTIRPEDKMANLMALVIETLKNTNVYRLYCNISDEAAMLSFSTMSKGEI
;
A
#
# COMPACT_ATOMS: atom_id res chain seq x y z
N MET A 1 13.09 17.47 14.85
CA MET A 1 12.18 16.90 13.82
C MET A 1 11.38 15.80 14.49
N PRO A 2 10.06 15.75 14.30
CA PRO A 2 9.21 14.70 14.86
C PRO A 2 9.62 13.30 14.37
N VAL A 3 9.27 12.29 15.16
CA VAL A 3 9.46 10.86 14.83
C VAL A 3 8.09 10.27 14.55
N TYR A 4 8.02 9.42 13.53
CA TYR A 4 6.80 8.78 13.06
C TYR A 4 7.00 7.27 13.00
N LYS A 5 6.12 6.52 13.65
CA LYS A 5 6.10 5.05 13.60
C LYS A 5 5.34 4.57 12.39
N ILE A 6 6.03 4.38 11.26
CA ILE A 6 5.44 4.00 9.97
C ILE A 6 5.85 2.56 9.65
N ALA A 7 4.87 1.68 9.41
CA ALA A 7 5.11 0.25 9.12
C ALA A 7 6.05 -0.44 10.13
N GLY A 8 5.92 -0.06 11.41
CA GLY A 8 6.73 -0.56 12.51
C GLY A 8 8.17 -0.03 12.56
N MET A 9 8.53 0.98 11.75
CA MET A 9 9.82 1.66 11.77
C MET A 9 9.66 3.07 12.35
N ASN A 10 10.62 3.50 13.17
CA ASN A 10 10.71 4.83 13.74
C ASN A 10 11.44 5.75 12.74
N VAL A 11 10.67 6.51 11.97
CA VAL A 11 11.14 7.36 10.88
C VAL A 11 11.17 8.81 11.33
N LYS A 12 12.34 9.42 11.27
CA LYS A 12 12.49 10.85 11.51
C LYS A 12 12.29 11.61 10.20
N MET A 13 11.29 12.50 10.15
CA MET A 13 11.01 13.33 8.98
C MET A 13 10.43 14.68 9.39
N ASN A 14 10.37 15.63 8.46
CA ASN A 14 9.81 16.95 8.73
C ASN A 14 8.91 17.42 7.57
N PRO A 15 7.68 16.87 7.47
CA PRO A 15 6.68 17.34 6.51
C PRO A 15 6.34 18.81 6.79
N LYS A 16 6.49 19.67 5.79
CA LYS A 16 6.25 21.12 5.88
C LYS A 16 4.88 21.50 5.33
N TYR A 17 4.39 20.78 4.33
CA TYR A 17 3.17 21.09 3.62
C TYR A 17 1.98 20.26 4.11
N LYS A 18 0.78 20.67 3.69
CA LYS A 18 -0.48 20.24 4.31
C LYS A 18 -0.71 18.74 4.16
N THR A 19 -0.50 18.19 2.96
CA THR A 19 -0.94 16.83 2.62
C THR A 19 -0.22 15.79 3.47
N LEU A 20 1.11 15.73 3.39
CA LEU A 20 1.88 14.76 4.16
C LEU A 20 1.81 15.03 5.67
N LYS A 21 1.73 16.29 6.10
CA LYS A 21 1.56 16.63 7.53
C LYS A 21 0.25 16.08 8.09
N THR A 22 -0.85 16.23 7.35
CA THR A 22 -2.17 15.71 7.76
C THR A 22 -2.16 14.19 7.78
N GLN A 23 -1.69 13.55 6.71
CA GLN A 23 -1.73 12.10 6.58
C GLN A 23 -0.75 11.37 7.51
N SER A 24 0.29 12.06 8.01
CA SER A 24 1.26 11.50 8.96
C SER A 24 0.96 11.78 10.42
N GLU A 25 -0.04 12.59 10.76
CA GLU A 25 -0.34 12.98 12.14
C GLU A 25 -0.59 11.78 13.06
N ALA A 26 -1.36 10.78 12.59
CA ALA A 26 -1.67 9.56 13.33
C ALA A 26 -0.45 8.61 13.52
N TYR A 27 0.69 8.93 12.93
CA TYR A 27 1.92 8.14 13.03
C TYR A 27 2.95 8.74 14.00
N ILE A 28 2.74 9.96 14.50
CA ILE A 28 3.68 10.60 15.44
C ILE A 28 3.88 9.72 16.69
N CYS A 29 5.13 9.54 17.10
CA CYS A 29 5.50 8.81 18.31
C CYS A 29 6.67 9.51 19.04
N ASP A 30 6.86 9.13 20.31
CA ASP A 30 7.92 9.66 21.20
C ASP A 30 9.14 8.72 21.29
N GLU A 31 9.37 7.88 20.28
CA GLU A 31 10.45 6.90 20.28
C GLU A 31 11.81 7.58 20.06
N GLU A 32 12.79 7.29 20.91
CA GLU A 32 14.14 7.87 20.81
C GLU A 32 15.04 7.14 19.81
N ASN A 33 14.82 5.83 19.62
CA ASN A 33 15.57 5.04 18.66
C ASN A 33 15.05 5.28 17.25
N ILE A 34 15.90 5.80 16.36
CA ILE A 34 15.55 6.15 14.99
C ILE A 34 16.12 5.09 14.04
N ASP A 35 15.25 4.41 13.30
CA ASP A 35 15.67 3.43 12.29
C ASP A 35 16.30 4.15 11.08
N PHE A 36 15.68 5.23 10.61
CA PHE A 36 16.26 6.10 9.60
C PHE A 36 15.62 7.50 9.57
N GLU A 37 16.37 8.43 8.98
CA GLU A 37 15.93 9.80 8.75
C GLU A 37 15.67 10.04 7.26
N LEU A 38 14.54 10.67 6.96
CA LEU A 38 14.19 11.15 5.63
C LEU A 38 14.32 12.67 5.63
N TYR A 39 15.08 13.19 4.66
CA TYR A 39 15.35 14.61 4.53
C TYR A 39 15.23 15.05 3.08
N ILE A 40 14.52 16.15 2.86
CA ILE A 40 14.42 16.83 1.58
C ILE A 40 14.65 18.33 1.81
N SER A 41 15.56 18.93 1.04
CA SER A 41 15.84 20.35 1.12
C SER A 41 14.79 21.18 0.38
N ASP A 42 14.61 22.43 0.77
CA ASP A 42 13.74 23.36 0.04
C ASP A 42 14.27 23.64 -1.37
N GLU A 43 15.59 23.67 -1.54
CA GLU A 43 16.24 23.81 -2.85
C GLU A 43 15.81 22.68 -3.79
N PHE A 44 15.90 21.44 -3.33
CA PHE A 44 15.47 20.27 -4.10
C PHE A 44 13.98 20.34 -4.47
N LEU A 45 13.10 20.66 -3.52
CA LEU A 45 11.66 20.78 -3.82
C LEU A 45 11.37 21.87 -4.86
N ASN A 46 12.06 23.02 -4.75
CA ASN A 46 11.91 24.11 -5.71
C ASN A 46 12.43 23.73 -7.11
N GLU A 47 13.52 22.97 -7.21
CA GLU A 47 14.02 22.44 -8.48
C GLU A 47 13.02 21.46 -9.11
N GLN A 48 12.54 20.49 -8.33
CA GLN A 48 11.57 19.51 -8.82
C GLN A 48 10.25 20.14 -9.25
N GLN A 49 9.80 21.20 -8.55
CA GLN A 49 8.61 21.96 -8.94
C GLN A 49 8.84 22.77 -10.23
N LYS A 50 10.03 23.34 -10.44
CA LYS A 50 10.37 24.02 -11.70
C LYS A 50 10.42 23.05 -12.89
N GLU A 51 10.95 21.85 -12.68
CA GLU A 51 10.97 20.79 -13.69
C GLU A 51 9.58 20.22 -13.98
N ASN A 52 8.67 20.30 -13.00
CA ASN A 52 7.29 19.82 -13.09
C ASN A 52 6.28 20.94 -12.75
N PRO A 53 6.10 21.96 -13.62
CA PRO A 53 5.28 23.15 -13.29
C PRO A 53 3.80 22.89 -12.98
N HIS A 54 3.31 21.68 -13.26
CA HIS A 54 1.95 21.24 -12.96
C HIS A 54 1.77 20.73 -11.53
N LEU A 55 2.87 20.48 -10.80
CA LEU A 55 2.88 20.09 -9.39
C LEU A 55 3.05 21.31 -8.49
N THR A 56 2.41 21.27 -7.32
CA THR A 56 2.68 22.21 -6.24
C THR A 56 3.89 21.72 -5.40
N LEU A 57 4.41 22.58 -4.53
CA LEU A 57 5.43 22.16 -3.56
C LEU A 57 4.89 21.11 -2.56
N ASP A 58 3.59 21.16 -2.25
CA ASP A 58 2.90 20.14 -1.43
C ASP A 58 2.89 18.78 -2.14
N ASP A 59 2.58 18.75 -3.45
CA ASP A 59 2.64 17.53 -4.26
C ASP A 59 4.08 16.99 -4.33
N CYS A 60 5.07 17.87 -4.57
CA CYS A 60 6.47 17.47 -4.62
C CYS A 60 6.93 16.87 -3.29
N GLU A 61 6.68 17.55 -2.16
CA GLU A 61 7.05 17.03 -0.84
C GLU A 61 6.46 15.64 -0.60
N TYR A 62 5.16 15.48 -0.86
CA TYR A 62 4.48 14.21 -0.69
C TYR A 62 5.09 13.09 -1.55
N ILE A 63 5.31 13.36 -2.85
CA ILE A 63 5.86 12.39 -3.80
C ILE A 63 7.27 11.97 -3.39
N PHE A 64 8.15 12.92 -3.08
CA PHE A 64 9.56 12.61 -2.84
C PHE A 64 9.80 12.00 -1.46
N TYR A 65 9.07 12.40 -0.41
CA TYR A 65 9.13 11.66 0.86
C TYR A 65 8.62 10.23 0.70
N GLY A 66 7.57 10.04 -0.10
CA GLY A 66 7.06 8.72 -0.47
C GLY A 66 8.13 7.87 -1.16
N SER A 67 8.82 8.42 -2.14
CA SER A 67 9.92 7.74 -2.86
C SER A 67 11.09 7.39 -1.94
N LEU A 68 11.54 8.32 -1.08
CA LEU A 68 12.62 8.05 -0.14
C LEU A 68 12.23 6.97 0.88
N PHE A 69 10.99 7.01 1.41
CA PHE A 69 10.50 5.96 2.30
C PHE A 69 10.44 4.62 1.58
N TYR A 70 9.96 4.59 0.34
CA TYR A 70 9.88 3.37 -0.49
C TYR A 70 11.23 2.69 -0.63
N GLU A 71 12.29 3.47 -0.87
CA GLU A 71 13.63 2.93 -1.03
C GLU A 71 14.23 2.45 0.30
N LYS A 72 14.00 3.19 1.39
CA LYS A 72 14.54 2.85 2.72
C LYS A 72 13.84 1.64 3.34
N CYS A 73 12.53 1.51 3.20
CA CYS A 73 11.78 0.42 3.83
C CYS A 73 12.16 -0.96 3.29
N LEU A 74 12.73 -1.05 2.08
CA LEU A 74 13.29 -2.29 1.53
C LEU A 74 14.38 -2.89 2.41
N ASP A 75 15.14 -2.07 3.15
CA ASP A 75 16.19 -2.54 4.07
C ASP A 75 15.60 -3.21 5.33
N TYR A 76 14.28 -3.10 5.51
CA TYR A 76 13.52 -3.56 6.68
C TYR A 76 12.47 -4.62 6.30
N ASN A 77 12.77 -5.44 5.26
CA ASN A 77 11.88 -6.47 4.73
C ASN A 77 10.47 -5.96 4.37
N CYS A 78 10.38 -4.70 3.94
CA CYS A 78 9.13 -4.01 3.67
C CYS A 78 9.14 -3.44 2.25
N PHE A 79 8.01 -3.50 1.55
CA PHE A 79 7.80 -2.79 0.29
C PHE A 79 6.38 -2.22 0.23
N LEU A 80 6.15 -1.16 -0.55
CA LEU A 80 4.77 -0.65 -0.74
C LEU A 80 4.17 -1.21 -2.03
N LEU A 81 2.88 -1.50 -1.99
CA LEU A 81 2.13 -1.94 -3.16
C LEU A 81 1.09 -0.88 -3.52
N HIS A 82 1.02 -0.46 -4.78
CA HIS A 82 -0.07 0.38 -5.27
C HIS A 82 -1.40 -0.40 -5.25
N SER A 83 -2.12 -0.28 -4.14
CA SER A 83 -3.31 -1.08 -3.84
C SER A 83 -4.14 -0.42 -2.75
N SER A 84 -5.43 -0.76 -2.72
CA SER A 84 -6.28 -0.45 -1.59
C SER A 84 -6.28 -1.63 -0.61
N ALA A 85 -5.93 -1.39 0.64
CA ALA A 85 -5.91 -2.38 1.71
C ALA A 85 -7.15 -2.28 2.58
N VAL A 86 -7.93 -3.35 2.66
CA VAL A 86 -9.13 -3.45 3.51
C VAL A 86 -8.87 -4.47 4.62
N ALA A 87 -9.14 -4.09 5.86
CA ALA A 87 -9.21 -5.02 6.98
C ALA A 87 -10.63 -5.57 7.12
N LYS A 88 -10.77 -6.88 7.36
CA LYS A 88 -12.03 -7.57 7.69
C LYS A 88 -11.70 -8.84 8.47
N ASP A 89 -12.43 -9.15 9.54
CA ASP A 89 -12.16 -10.33 10.40
C ASP A 89 -10.69 -10.44 10.83
N ASN A 90 -10.08 -9.33 11.27
CA ASN A 90 -8.67 -9.22 11.67
C ASN A 90 -7.65 -9.65 10.58
N ASN A 91 -8.04 -9.59 9.31
CA ASN A 91 -7.22 -9.97 8.17
C ASN A 91 -7.21 -8.84 7.14
N ALA A 92 -6.07 -8.66 6.46
CA ALA A 92 -5.92 -7.68 5.39
C ALA A 92 -6.11 -8.32 4.01
N TYR A 93 -6.88 -7.64 3.18
CA TYR A 93 -7.15 -7.99 1.78
C TYR A 93 -6.65 -6.84 0.91
N LEU A 94 -5.72 -7.13 0.00
CA LEU A 94 -5.13 -6.13 -0.89
C LEU A 94 -5.79 -6.17 -2.26
N PHE A 95 -6.30 -5.03 -2.71
CA PHE A 95 -6.86 -4.86 -4.05
C PHE A 95 -5.93 -4.03 -4.91
N SER A 96 -5.22 -4.70 -5.81
CA SER A 96 -4.26 -4.08 -6.72
C SER A 96 -4.85 -4.00 -8.12
N ALA A 97 -4.63 -2.88 -8.80
CA ALA A 97 -5.16 -2.66 -10.15
C ALA A 97 -4.41 -1.56 -10.86
N SER A 98 -4.35 -1.66 -12.19
CA SER A 98 -3.95 -0.55 -13.06
C SER A 98 -4.74 0.72 -12.73
N SER A 99 -4.12 1.87 -12.96
CA SER A 99 -4.77 3.16 -12.72
C SER A 99 -6.08 3.27 -13.51
N GLY A 100 -7.13 3.78 -12.87
CA GLY A 100 -8.46 3.94 -13.47
C GLY A 100 -9.34 2.68 -13.50
N THR A 101 -8.86 1.49 -13.10
CA THR A 101 -9.66 0.26 -13.16
C THR A 101 -10.88 0.28 -12.23
N GLY A 102 -10.77 0.94 -11.05
CA GLY A 102 -11.87 1.09 -10.09
C GLY A 102 -11.60 0.56 -8.68
N LYS A 103 -10.35 0.58 -8.19
CA LYS A 103 -9.98 0.10 -6.83
C LYS A 103 -10.85 0.68 -5.72
N SER A 104 -10.89 2.02 -5.61
CA SER A 104 -11.68 2.71 -4.59
C SER A 104 -13.19 2.46 -4.74
N THR A 105 -13.67 2.21 -5.96
CA THR A 105 -15.07 1.77 -6.18
C THR A 105 -15.30 0.39 -5.59
N HIS A 106 -14.41 -0.58 -5.82
CA HIS A 106 -14.54 -1.92 -5.27
C HIS A 106 -14.43 -1.94 -3.74
N THR A 107 -13.48 -1.21 -3.16
CA THR A 107 -13.34 -1.14 -1.70
C THR A 107 -14.50 -0.40 -1.04
N SER A 108 -15.11 0.58 -1.71
CA SER A 108 -16.36 1.19 -1.23
C SER A 108 -17.51 0.18 -1.15
N LEU A 109 -17.59 -0.79 -2.09
CA LEU A 109 -18.55 -1.89 -2.00
C LEU A 109 -18.25 -2.80 -0.80
N TRP A 110 -16.98 -3.05 -0.47
CA TRP A 110 -16.62 -3.78 0.75
C TRP A 110 -17.10 -3.06 2.01
N LEU A 111 -16.81 -1.76 2.14
CA LEU A 111 -17.26 -0.98 3.30
C LEU A 111 -18.79 -0.91 3.42
N LYS A 112 -19.49 -0.90 2.28
CA LYS A 112 -20.97 -0.92 2.26
C LYS A 112 -21.54 -2.26 2.71
N ASN A 113 -20.94 -3.38 2.31
CA ASN A 113 -21.50 -4.72 2.50
C ASN A 113 -20.99 -5.43 3.76
N PHE A 114 -19.91 -4.96 4.37
CA PHE A 114 -19.30 -5.57 5.54
C PHE A 114 -19.11 -4.55 6.66
N GLU A 115 -19.93 -4.63 7.71
CA GLU A 115 -19.99 -3.61 8.77
C GLU A 115 -18.67 -3.42 9.55
N ASP A 116 -17.87 -4.47 9.72
CA ASP A 116 -16.58 -4.45 10.40
C ASP A 116 -15.39 -4.22 9.45
N ALA A 117 -15.64 -4.01 8.15
CA ALA A 117 -14.59 -3.69 7.21
C ALA A 117 -14.13 -2.23 7.34
N PHE A 118 -12.83 -2.00 7.23
CA PHE A 118 -12.28 -0.65 7.16
C PHE A 118 -11.03 -0.56 6.29
N ILE A 119 -10.75 0.65 5.77
CA ILE A 119 -9.55 0.92 4.97
C ILE A 119 -8.33 1.05 5.89
N ILE A 120 -7.30 0.24 5.63
CA ILE A 120 -5.98 0.36 6.26
C ILE A 120 -5.18 1.47 5.55
N ASN A 121 -5.16 1.46 4.22
CA ASN A 121 -4.57 2.49 3.35
C ASN A 121 -5.12 2.32 1.91
N ASP A 122 -5.54 3.40 1.24
CA ASP A 122 -6.17 3.33 -0.10
C ASP A 122 -5.21 3.43 -1.29
N ASP A 123 -3.90 3.62 -1.09
CA ASP A 123 -2.94 3.85 -2.19
C ASP A 123 -1.63 3.06 -2.04
N LYS A 124 -0.88 3.27 -0.95
CA LYS A 124 0.44 2.67 -0.71
C LYS A 124 0.52 2.00 0.67
N PRO A 125 -0.30 0.96 0.96
CA PRO A 125 -0.05 0.10 2.10
C PRO A 125 1.35 -0.50 2.04
N ALA A 126 1.96 -0.67 3.20
CA ALA A 126 3.22 -1.36 3.36
C ALA A 126 2.96 -2.86 3.58
N ILE A 127 3.69 -3.70 2.87
CA ILE A 127 3.73 -5.15 3.07
C ILE A 127 5.09 -5.47 3.68
N LYS A 128 5.08 -6.02 4.89
CA LYS A 128 6.30 -6.32 5.64
C LYS A 128 6.33 -7.80 6.02
N ILE A 129 7.47 -8.43 5.77
CA ILE A 129 7.75 -9.80 6.17
C ILE A 129 8.42 -9.76 7.54
N GLU A 130 7.80 -10.42 8.51
CA GLU A 130 8.28 -10.58 9.88
C GLU A 130 8.45 -12.07 10.19
N ASP A 131 9.10 -12.38 11.33
CA ASP A 131 9.44 -13.76 11.70
C ASP A 131 8.23 -14.69 11.82
N ASP A 132 7.06 -14.14 12.18
CA ASP A 132 5.82 -14.87 12.43
C ASP A 132 4.78 -14.75 11.29
N GLY A 133 5.08 -14.00 10.23
CA GLY A 133 4.21 -13.90 9.07
C GLY A 133 4.37 -12.64 8.25
N ILE A 134 3.46 -12.48 7.28
CA ILE A 134 3.40 -11.30 6.41
C ILE A 134 2.28 -10.40 6.89
N TYR A 135 2.59 -9.11 7.05
CA TYR A 135 1.66 -8.12 7.57
C TYR A 135 1.48 -6.95 6.61
N VAL A 136 0.26 -6.42 6.61
CA VAL A 136 -0.09 -5.17 5.97
C VAL A 136 -0.13 -4.07 7.01
N TYR A 137 0.51 -2.96 6.68
CA TYR A 137 0.56 -1.77 7.49
C TYR A 137 -0.07 -0.60 6.75
N GLY A 138 -0.76 0.26 7.51
CA GLY A 138 -1.05 1.60 7.03
C GLY A 138 0.23 2.42 6.91
N THR A 139 0.21 3.36 5.98
CA THR A 139 1.27 4.35 5.77
C THR A 139 0.63 5.73 5.63
N PRO A 140 1.40 6.82 5.85
CA PRO A 140 0.91 8.18 5.57
C PRO A 140 0.83 8.47 4.06
N PHE A 141 1.10 7.50 3.20
CA PHE A 141 1.05 7.66 1.75
C PHE A 141 -0.27 7.04 1.22
N SER A 142 -1.39 7.77 1.35
CA SER A 142 -2.73 7.30 0.93
C SER A 142 -3.32 8.04 -0.28
N GLY A 143 -2.44 8.70 -1.03
CA GLY A 143 -2.76 9.42 -2.25
C GLY A 143 -3.61 10.66 -1.98
N LYS A 144 -4.66 10.84 -2.77
CA LYS A 144 -5.55 12.02 -2.69
C LYS A 144 -6.56 11.97 -1.54
N THR A 145 -6.57 10.89 -0.77
CA THR A 145 -7.50 10.70 0.35
C THR A 145 -6.74 10.57 1.65
N ASP A 146 -7.36 10.98 2.75
CA ASP A 146 -6.81 10.77 4.10
C ASP A 146 -7.22 9.38 4.65
N GLN A 147 -7.57 8.44 3.76
CA GLN A 147 -7.96 7.07 4.14
C GLN A 147 -6.71 6.24 4.42
N ASN A 148 -6.15 6.43 5.61
CA ASN A 148 -5.13 5.57 6.18
C ASN A 148 -5.29 5.45 7.70
N LYS A 149 -4.83 4.33 8.26
CA LYS A 149 -4.81 4.09 9.69
C LYS A 149 -3.50 3.44 10.08
N ASN A 150 -2.86 3.94 11.15
CA ASN A 150 -1.65 3.34 11.70
C ASN A 150 -1.96 2.03 12.44
N VAL A 151 -2.18 0.96 11.67
CA VAL A 151 -2.48 -0.39 12.17
C VAL A 151 -1.61 -1.43 11.46
N LYS A 152 -1.46 -2.59 12.10
CA LYS A 152 -0.80 -3.80 11.59
C LYS A 152 -1.84 -4.91 11.53
N VAL A 153 -2.01 -5.55 10.37
CA VAL A 153 -2.98 -6.64 10.19
C VAL A 153 -2.35 -7.76 9.34
N PRO A 154 -2.49 -9.05 9.71
CA PRO A 154 -1.99 -10.18 8.90
C PRO A 154 -2.50 -10.12 7.46
N LEU A 155 -1.61 -10.35 6.49
CA LEU A 155 -1.99 -10.45 5.08
C LEU A 155 -2.71 -11.77 4.82
N LYS A 156 -3.95 -11.69 4.35
CA LYS A 156 -4.74 -12.89 4.02
C LYS A 156 -4.66 -13.26 2.55
N SER A 157 -4.82 -12.29 1.65
CA SER A 157 -4.74 -12.51 0.22
C SER A 157 -4.61 -11.20 -0.56
N ILE A 158 -4.12 -11.35 -1.80
CA ILE A 158 -3.97 -10.27 -2.77
C ILE A 158 -4.93 -10.54 -3.93
N CYS A 159 -5.64 -9.52 -4.39
CA CYS A 159 -6.52 -9.59 -5.55
C CYS A 159 -6.11 -8.57 -6.60
N ILE A 160 -5.86 -9.04 -7.82
CA ILE A 160 -5.65 -8.22 -9.00
C ILE A 160 -7.02 -7.95 -9.62
N LEU A 161 -7.45 -6.69 -9.64
CA LEU A 161 -8.72 -6.27 -10.21
C LEU A 161 -8.59 -6.01 -11.71
N GLU A 162 -9.54 -6.53 -12.46
CA GLU A 162 -9.77 -6.23 -13.87
C GLU A 162 -11.25 -5.90 -14.08
N ARG A 163 -11.55 -5.01 -15.03
CA ARG A 163 -12.95 -4.69 -15.37
C ARG A 163 -13.56 -5.89 -16.07
N GLY A 164 -14.75 -6.31 -15.61
CA GLY A 164 -15.53 -7.38 -16.21
C GLY A 164 -16.98 -6.96 -16.41
N ILE A 165 -17.65 -7.57 -17.40
CA ILE A 165 -19.11 -7.47 -17.53
C ILE A 165 -19.77 -8.33 -16.44
N GLU A 166 -19.21 -9.51 -16.18
CA GLU A 166 -19.63 -10.45 -15.16
C GLU A 166 -18.58 -10.57 -14.06
N ASN A 167 -19.06 -10.87 -12.84
CA ASN A 167 -18.19 -11.10 -11.69
C ASN A 167 -17.61 -12.51 -11.75
N LYS A 168 -16.29 -12.62 -11.92
CA LYS A 168 -15.55 -13.89 -11.92
C LYS A 168 -14.25 -13.73 -11.16
N ILE A 169 -13.97 -14.66 -10.26
CA ILE A 169 -12.72 -14.72 -9.51
C ILE A 169 -12.01 -16.05 -9.74
N GLU A 170 -10.69 -16.02 -9.90
CA GLU A 170 -9.86 -17.21 -10.08
C GLU A 170 -8.55 -17.09 -9.31
N LYS A 171 -8.02 -18.23 -8.84
CA LYS A 171 -6.72 -18.29 -8.17
C LYS A 171 -5.62 -18.13 -9.21
N VAL A 172 -4.66 -17.24 -8.93
CA VAL A 172 -3.50 -16.97 -9.78
C VAL A 172 -2.30 -17.70 -9.19
N LYS A 173 -1.50 -18.35 -10.04
CA LYS A 173 -0.25 -18.95 -9.59
C LYS A 173 0.72 -17.85 -9.15
N ALA A 174 1.47 -18.10 -8.09
CA ALA A 174 2.46 -17.13 -7.59
C ALA A 174 3.41 -16.63 -8.70
N SER A 175 3.89 -17.52 -9.58
CA SER A 175 4.74 -17.17 -10.73
C SER A 175 4.10 -16.16 -11.67
N ASP A 176 2.81 -16.32 -11.94
CA ASP A 176 2.06 -15.53 -12.92
C ASP A 176 1.67 -14.17 -12.31
N ALA A 177 1.70 -14.06 -10.98
CA ALA A 177 1.44 -12.83 -10.24
C ALA A 177 2.67 -11.93 -10.06
N VAL A 178 3.90 -12.46 -10.22
CA VAL A 178 5.13 -11.68 -9.97
C VAL A 178 5.17 -10.39 -10.79
N LEU A 179 5.03 -10.49 -12.12
CA LEU A 179 5.12 -9.31 -12.99
C LEU A 179 3.95 -8.32 -12.77
N PRO A 180 2.67 -8.75 -12.69
CA PRO A 180 1.57 -7.86 -12.34
C PRO A 180 1.79 -7.10 -11.04
N ILE A 181 2.26 -7.76 -9.98
CA ILE A 181 2.49 -7.14 -8.67
C ILE A 181 3.70 -6.21 -8.72
N LEU A 182 4.80 -6.64 -9.33
CA LEU A 182 5.99 -5.79 -9.50
C LEU A 182 5.69 -4.54 -10.34
N ASN A 183 4.77 -4.59 -11.30
CA ASN A 183 4.32 -3.41 -12.04
C ASN A 183 3.53 -2.41 -11.19
N GLN A 184 3.09 -2.80 -9.99
CA GLN A 184 2.40 -1.96 -9.02
C GLN A 184 3.34 -1.52 -7.88
N THR A 185 4.65 -1.70 -8.05
CA THR A 185 5.71 -1.26 -7.15
C THR A 185 6.53 -0.13 -7.79
N ILE A 186 7.19 0.70 -6.98
CA ILE A 186 8.22 1.61 -7.50
C ILE A 186 9.49 0.78 -7.64
N ARG A 187 10.12 0.87 -8.80
CA ARG A 187 11.31 0.07 -9.13
C ARG A 187 12.57 0.86 -8.77
N PRO A 188 13.27 0.51 -7.67
CA PRO A 188 14.53 1.16 -7.32
C PRO A 188 15.64 0.68 -8.28
N GLU A 189 16.58 1.57 -8.61
CA GLU A 189 17.72 1.23 -9.48
C GLU A 189 18.65 0.22 -8.79
N ASP A 190 19.09 0.52 -7.57
CA ASP A 190 20.12 -0.28 -6.87
C ASP A 190 19.56 -1.39 -5.96
N LYS A 191 18.24 -1.43 -5.76
CA LYS A 191 17.58 -2.39 -4.83
C LYS A 191 16.59 -3.31 -5.50
N MET A 192 16.62 -3.41 -6.84
CA MET A 192 15.68 -4.23 -7.61
C MET A 192 15.70 -5.71 -7.16
N ALA A 193 16.88 -6.27 -6.89
CA ALA A 193 17.01 -7.66 -6.44
C ALA A 193 16.33 -7.89 -5.08
N ASN A 194 16.45 -6.93 -4.15
CA ASN A 194 15.80 -7.01 -2.84
C ASN A 194 14.27 -6.90 -2.98
N LEU A 195 13.78 -5.91 -3.73
CA LEU A 195 12.35 -5.78 -4.03
C LEU A 195 11.78 -7.06 -4.66
N MET A 196 12.46 -7.63 -5.66
CA MET A 196 12.07 -8.89 -6.28
C MET A 196 12.00 -10.04 -5.27
N ALA A 197 13.00 -10.15 -4.39
CA ALA A 197 13.01 -11.19 -3.36
C ALA A 197 11.81 -11.06 -2.41
N LEU A 198 11.51 -9.85 -1.92
CA LEU A 198 10.37 -9.59 -1.04
C LEU A 198 9.03 -9.89 -1.73
N VAL A 199 8.87 -9.48 -2.99
CA VAL A 199 7.66 -9.76 -3.78
C VAL A 199 7.48 -11.26 -3.98
N ILE A 200 8.54 -11.97 -4.40
CA ILE A 200 8.48 -13.42 -4.60
C ILE A 200 8.15 -14.15 -3.31
N GLU A 201 8.79 -13.78 -2.20
CA GLU A 201 8.54 -14.39 -0.90
C GLU A 201 7.11 -14.14 -0.42
N THR A 202 6.60 -12.94 -0.62
CA THR A 202 5.20 -12.60 -0.32
C THR A 202 4.23 -13.47 -1.11
N LEU A 203 4.44 -13.59 -2.43
CA LEU A 203 3.52 -14.32 -3.32
C LEU A 203 3.59 -15.85 -3.13
N LYS A 204 4.73 -16.38 -2.65
CA LYS A 204 4.84 -17.81 -2.29
C LYS A 204 3.99 -18.17 -1.07
N ASN A 205 3.87 -17.24 -0.13
CA ASN A 205 3.20 -17.47 1.16
C ASN A 205 1.81 -16.82 1.26
N THR A 206 1.32 -16.25 0.16
CA THR A 206 0.02 -15.55 0.12
C THR A 206 -0.80 -16.02 -1.08
N ASN A 207 -2.09 -16.28 -0.86
CA ASN A 207 -3.01 -16.56 -1.96
C ASN A 207 -3.23 -15.31 -2.82
N VAL A 208 -3.07 -15.46 -4.14
CA VAL A 208 -3.31 -14.41 -5.12
C VAL A 208 -4.51 -14.78 -5.97
N TYR A 209 -5.40 -13.83 -6.18
CA TYR A 209 -6.58 -13.98 -7.02
C TYR A 209 -6.60 -12.92 -8.11
N ARG A 210 -7.33 -13.21 -9.17
CA ARG A 210 -7.73 -12.25 -10.18
C ARG A 210 -9.24 -12.14 -10.17
N LEU A 211 -9.75 -10.93 -10.01
CA LEU A 211 -11.18 -10.64 -10.03
C LEU A 211 -11.49 -9.78 -11.25
N TYR A 212 -12.30 -10.35 -12.14
CA TYR A 212 -13.05 -9.61 -13.13
C TYR A 212 -14.34 -9.14 -12.47
N CYS A 213 -14.55 -7.83 -12.34
CA CYS A 213 -15.74 -7.32 -11.66
C CYS A 213 -16.42 -6.16 -12.37
N ASN A 214 -17.75 -6.11 -12.18
CA ASN A 214 -18.56 -4.91 -12.35
C ASN A 214 -18.70 -4.18 -11.00
N ILE A 215 -19.63 -3.23 -10.90
CA ILE A 215 -19.83 -2.40 -9.70
C ILE A 215 -20.96 -2.89 -8.78
N SER A 216 -21.39 -4.14 -8.93
CA SER A 216 -22.50 -4.70 -8.15
C SER A 216 -22.03 -5.19 -6.77
N ASP A 217 -22.94 -5.25 -5.80
CA ASP A 217 -22.63 -5.73 -4.44
C ASP A 217 -22.12 -7.18 -4.45
N GLU A 218 -22.58 -7.99 -5.42
CA GLU A 218 -22.11 -9.36 -5.63
C GLU A 218 -20.61 -9.44 -5.89
N ALA A 219 -19.98 -8.40 -6.45
CA ALA A 219 -18.54 -8.37 -6.66
C ALA A 219 -17.77 -8.41 -5.33
N ALA A 220 -18.23 -7.66 -4.32
CA ALA A 220 -17.63 -7.63 -2.99
C ALA A 220 -17.87 -8.94 -2.24
N MET A 221 -19.10 -9.48 -2.33
CA MET A 221 -19.45 -10.77 -1.74
C MET A 221 -18.64 -11.93 -2.33
N LEU A 222 -18.47 -11.95 -3.66
CA LEU A 222 -17.68 -12.95 -4.36
C LEU A 222 -16.21 -12.88 -3.97
N SER A 223 -15.63 -11.67 -3.95
CA SER A 223 -14.21 -11.51 -3.60
C SER A 223 -13.96 -11.91 -2.16
N PHE A 224 -14.75 -11.44 -1.19
CA PHE A 224 -14.59 -11.82 0.22
C PHE A 224 -14.77 -13.32 0.46
N SER A 225 -15.86 -13.91 -0.04
CA SER A 225 -16.15 -15.34 0.19
C SER A 225 -15.12 -16.28 -0.43
N THR A 226 -14.37 -15.84 -1.44
CA THR A 226 -13.30 -16.62 -2.08
C THR A 226 -11.96 -16.36 -1.40
N MET A 227 -11.61 -15.08 -1.20
CA MET A 227 -10.33 -14.64 -0.64
C MET A 227 -10.11 -15.05 0.82
N SER A 228 -11.19 -15.22 1.59
CA SER A 228 -11.13 -15.60 3.01
C SER A 228 -10.86 -17.10 3.23
N LYS A 229 -11.19 -17.96 2.26
CA LYS A 229 -11.18 -19.43 2.43
C LYS A 229 -9.79 -20.06 2.48
N GLY A 230 -8.74 -19.34 2.05
CA GLY A 230 -7.35 -19.69 2.38
C GLY A 230 -6.87 -21.08 1.97
N GLU A 231 -7.50 -21.76 1.01
CA GLU A 231 -6.98 -23.04 0.51
C GLU A 231 -5.63 -22.78 -0.17
N ILE A 232 -4.54 -23.17 0.50
CA ILE A 232 -3.17 -23.16 -0.04
C ILE A 232 -3.04 -24.33 -1.00
#